data_AF-A0A1S2SZS2-F1
#
_entry.id   AF-A0A1S2SZS2-F1
#
_cell.length_a   1.000
_cell.length_b   1.000
_cell.length_c   1.000
_cell.angle_alpha   90.00
_cell.angle_beta   90.00
_cell.angle_gamma   90.00
#
_symmetry.space_group_name_H-M   'P 1'
#
loop_
_entity.id
_entity.type
_entity.pdbx_description
1 polymer ?
#
loop_
_entity_poly.entity_id
_entity_poly.type
_entity_poly.pdbx_seq_one_letter_code
_entity_poly.pdbx_strand_id
1 'polypeptide(L)'
;MRHQGFSLWEVILAAAVLAGLWQVSLAFWRWQENLETRLQWQQQLIMLIQAQREHYRRFGQFALTEAQLARQGRYVIPTWPFATAWRFVPDPFYTEQLLMRTQLKGVQPKLMLGQHLPFEQQGDEVTIRVMGTP
;
A
#
# COMPACT_ATOMS: atom_id res chain seq x y z
N MET A 1 50.48 -18.21 -31.19
CA MET A 1 49.62 -17.69 -30.10
C MET A 1 49.04 -16.36 -30.58
N ARG A 2 47.75 -16.30 -30.91
CA ARG A 2 47.10 -15.11 -31.49
C ARG A 2 46.59 -14.26 -30.33
N HIS A 3 47.29 -13.18 -29.98
CA HIS A 3 46.75 -12.13 -29.10
C HIS A 3 45.72 -11.33 -29.89
N GLN A 4 44.46 -11.74 -29.84
CA GLN A 4 43.34 -10.91 -30.27
C GLN A 4 43.13 -9.85 -29.18
N GLY A 5 43.71 -8.67 -29.37
CA GLY A 5 43.38 -7.50 -28.56
C GLY A 5 41.95 -7.08 -28.86
N PHE A 6 41.12 -6.96 -27.83
CA PHE A 6 39.76 -6.45 -27.96
C PHE A 6 39.77 -5.09 -28.64
N SER A 7 38.96 -4.93 -29.69
CA SER A 7 38.82 -3.62 -30.33
C SER A 7 38.06 -2.67 -29.42
N LEU A 8 38.37 -1.38 -29.47
CA LEU A 8 37.70 -0.36 -28.64
C LEU A 8 36.16 -0.39 -28.84
N TRP A 9 35.71 -0.76 -30.03
CA TRP A 9 34.30 -0.93 -30.39
C TRP A 9 33.64 -2.12 -29.70
N GLU A 10 34.34 -3.24 -29.53
CA GLU A 10 33.83 -4.40 -28.78
C GLU A 10 33.63 -4.05 -27.30
N VAL A 11 34.53 -3.25 -26.71
CA VAL A 11 34.41 -2.78 -25.32
C VAL A 11 33.22 -1.83 -25.16
N ILE A 12 33.01 -0.90 -26.10
CA ILE A 12 31.87 0.03 -26.07
C ILE A 12 30.55 -0.73 -26.24
N LEU A 13 30.48 -1.69 -27.17
CA LEU A 13 29.29 -2.51 -27.37
C LEU A 13 28.99 -3.36 -26.14
N ALA A 14 30.00 -3.99 -25.53
CA ALA A 14 29.83 -4.76 -24.29
C ALA A 14 29.33 -3.88 -23.14
N ALA A 15 29.87 -2.66 -22.99
CA ALA A 15 29.43 -1.71 -21.97
C ALA A 15 27.98 -1.23 -22.20
N ALA A 16 27.58 -0.97 -23.45
CA ALA A 16 26.21 -0.58 -23.78
C ALA A 16 25.20 -1.70 -23.48
N VAL A 17 25.55 -2.95 -23.81
CA VAL A 17 24.72 -4.12 -23.49
C VAL A 17 24.59 -4.32 -21.98
N LEU A 18 25.69 -4.20 -21.24
CA LEU A 18 25.69 -4.28 -19.77
C LEU A 18 24.85 -3.17 -19.13
N ALA A 19 24.97 -1.94 -19.62
CA ALA A 19 24.17 -0.82 -19.15
C ALA A 19 22.67 -1.02 -19.41
N GLY A 20 22.31 -1.55 -20.59
CA GLY A 20 20.93 -1.89 -20.92
C GLY A 20 20.36 -2.99 -20.02
N LEU A 21 21.11 -4.07 -19.81
CA LEU A 21 20.75 -5.15 -18.89
C LEU A 21 20.56 -4.63 -17.45
N TRP A 22 21.42 -3.73 -17.01
CA TRP A 22 21.35 -3.13 -15.68
C TRP A 22 20.12 -2.22 -15.51
N GLN A 23 19.77 -1.45 -16.54
CA GLN A 23 18.56 -0.62 -16.51
C GLN A 23 17.29 -1.45 -16.45
N VAL A 24 17.22 -2.54 -17.24
CA VAL A 24 16.07 -3.45 -17.24
C VAL A 24 15.94 -4.19 -15.92
N SER A 25 17.06 -4.66 -15.35
CA SER A 25 17.04 -5.37 -14.06
C SER A 25 16.60 -4.45 -12.92
N LEU A 26 17.07 -3.20 -12.88
CA LEU A 26 16.65 -2.20 -11.88
C LEU A 26 15.17 -1.83 -12.03
N ALA A 27 14.69 -1.67 -13.26
CA ALA A 27 13.28 -1.39 -13.52
C ALA A 27 12.39 -2.56 -13.07
N PHE A 28 12.80 -3.79 -13.37
CA PHE A 28 12.12 -5.00 -12.92
C PHE A 28 12.11 -5.14 -11.40
N TRP A 29 13.25 -4.88 -10.73
CA TRP A 29 13.35 -4.90 -9.27
C TRP A 29 12.41 -3.91 -8.61
N ARG A 30 12.42 -2.64 -9.06
CA ARG A 30 11.50 -1.61 -8.56
C ARG A 30 10.05 -1.98 -8.82
N TRP A 31 9.75 -2.62 -9.95
CA TRP A 31 8.39 -3.07 -10.26
C TRP A 31 7.94 -4.18 -9.30
N GLN A 32 8.80 -5.15 -9.01
CA GLN A 32 8.53 -6.22 -8.05
C GLN A 32 8.33 -5.69 -6.63
N GLU A 33 9.21 -4.81 -6.14
CA GLU A 33 9.08 -4.17 -4.82
C GLU A 33 7.75 -3.41 -4.69
N ASN A 34 7.33 -2.70 -5.75
CA ASN A 34 6.06 -2.00 -5.78
C ASN A 34 4.87 -2.96 -5.72
N LEU A 35 4.94 -4.12 -6.38
CA LEU A 35 3.88 -5.13 -6.32
C LEU A 35 3.77 -5.77 -4.94
N GLU A 36 4.89 -6.14 -4.33
CA GLU A 36 4.90 -6.71 -2.98
C GLU A 36 4.35 -5.70 -1.96
N THR A 37 4.76 -4.44 -2.07
CA THR A 37 4.24 -3.35 -1.22
C THR A 37 2.73 -3.19 -1.38
N ARG A 38 2.19 -3.26 -2.61
CA ARG A 38 0.75 -3.20 -2.87
C ARG A 38 -0.01 -4.36 -2.24
N LEU A 39 0.48 -5.59 -2.40
CA LEU A 39 -0.18 -6.78 -1.85
C LEU A 39 -0.22 -6.73 -0.33
N GLN A 40 0.91 -6.35 0.30
CA GLN A 40 0.96 -6.14 1.74
C GLN A 40 -0.02 -5.05 2.19
N TRP A 41 -0.14 -3.96 1.42
CA TRP A 41 -1.08 -2.87 1.70
C TRP A 41 -2.54 -3.34 1.67
N GLN A 42 -2.91 -4.08 0.63
CA GLN A 42 -4.25 -4.66 0.50
C GLN A 42 -4.54 -5.66 1.63
N GLN A 43 -3.57 -6.50 1.98
CA GLN A 43 -3.71 -7.44 3.08
C GLN A 43 -3.92 -6.72 4.42
N GLN A 44 -3.15 -5.66 4.70
CA GLN A 44 -3.30 -4.86 5.91
C GLN A 44 -4.67 -4.21 6.00
N LEU A 45 -5.17 -3.64 4.90
CA LEU A 45 -6.52 -3.09 4.84
C LEU A 45 -7.58 -4.16 5.11
N ILE A 46 -7.47 -5.33 4.49
CA ILE A 46 -8.42 -6.43 4.73
C ILE A 46 -8.42 -6.84 6.21
N MET A 47 -7.25 -7.03 6.83
CA MET A 47 -7.17 -7.37 8.26
C MET A 47 -7.81 -6.31 9.14
N LEU A 48 -7.57 -5.04 8.82
CA LEU A 48 -8.08 -3.91 9.56
C LEU A 48 -9.62 -3.81 9.43
N ILE A 49 -10.16 -3.98 8.22
CA ILE A 49 -11.61 -4.05 7.97
C ILE A 49 -12.24 -5.22 8.74
N GLN A 50 -11.61 -6.40 8.71
CA GLN A 50 -12.06 -7.58 9.45
C GLN A 50 -12.05 -7.33 10.97
N ALA A 51 -10.97 -6.74 11.50
CA ALA A 51 -10.86 -6.41 12.92
C ALA A 51 -11.95 -5.41 13.36
N GLN A 52 -12.25 -4.42 12.53
CA GLN A 52 -13.30 -3.44 12.76
C GLN A 52 -14.70 -4.07 12.73
N ARG A 53 -14.96 -4.97 11.78
CA ARG A 53 -16.23 -5.71 11.69
C ARG A 53 -16.44 -6.61 12.91
N GLU A 54 -15.38 -7.28 13.37
CA GLU A 54 -15.41 -8.12 14.56
C GLU A 54 -15.59 -7.29 15.85
N HIS A 55 -15.02 -6.08 15.90
CA HIS A 55 -15.24 -5.15 17.00
C HIS A 55 -16.72 -4.70 17.03
N TYR A 56 -17.28 -4.31 15.89
CA TYR A 56 -18.68 -3.91 15.79
C TYR A 56 -19.65 -5.04 16.20
N ARG A 57 -19.39 -6.28 15.75
CA ARG A 57 -20.21 -7.44 16.14
C ARG A 57 -20.24 -7.70 17.64
N ARG A 58 -19.14 -7.45 18.35
CA ARG A 58 -19.06 -7.73 19.80
C ARG A 58 -19.54 -6.59 20.67
N PHE A 59 -19.26 -5.35 20.28
CA PHE A 59 -19.53 -4.18 21.12
C PHE A 59 -20.71 -3.33 20.62
N GLY A 60 -21.26 -3.63 19.45
CA GLY A 60 -22.35 -2.85 18.84
C GLY A 60 -21.93 -1.43 18.40
N GLN A 61 -20.63 -1.13 18.44
CA GLN A 61 -20.06 0.19 18.11
C GLN A 61 -18.77 0.02 17.31
N PHE A 62 -18.43 1.03 16.51
CA PHE A 62 -17.20 1.06 15.74
C PHE A 62 -16.03 1.55 16.59
N ALA A 63 -14.84 0.95 16.45
CA ALA A 63 -13.64 1.53 17.03
C ALA A 63 -13.32 2.83 16.27
N LEU A 64 -12.84 3.86 16.97
CA LEU A 64 -12.53 5.18 16.39
C LEU A 64 -11.08 5.28 15.90
N THR A 65 -10.20 4.41 16.42
CA THR A 65 -8.76 4.41 16.09
C THR A 65 -8.21 3.00 15.98
N GLU A 66 -7.16 2.81 15.18
CA GLU A 66 -6.42 1.54 15.12
C GLU A 66 -5.83 1.15 16.46
N ALA A 67 -5.40 2.12 17.27
CA ALA A 67 -4.86 1.86 18.60
C ALA A 67 -5.89 1.16 19.51
N GLN A 68 -7.18 1.44 19.35
CA GLN A 68 -8.24 0.71 20.07
C GLN A 68 -8.36 -0.74 19.59
N LEU A 69 -8.23 -0.99 18.28
CA LEU A 69 -8.21 -2.36 17.72
C LEU A 69 -6.95 -3.13 18.16
N ALA A 70 -5.80 -2.46 18.18
CA ALA A 70 -4.51 -3.04 18.55
C ALA A 70 -4.41 -3.37 20.05
N ARG A 71 -4.90 -2.49 20.92
CA ARG A 71 -4.98 -2.73 22.37
C ARG A 71 -5.84 -3.94 22.74
N GLN A 72 -6.79 -4.32 21.88
CA GLN A 72 -7.61 -5.51 22.07
C GLN A 72 -6.95 -6.79 21.51
N GLY A 73 -5.69 -6.70 21.03
CA GLY A 73 -4.95 -7.82 20.45
C GLY A 73 -5.46 -8.25 19.07
N ARG A 74 -6.25 -7.41 18.40
CA ARG A 74 -6.96 -7.77 17.15
C ARG A 74 -6.34 -7.19 15.90
N TYR A 75 -5.35 -6.32 16.06
CA TYR A 75 -4.63 -5.69 14.96
C TYR A 75 -3.19 -5.41 15.39
N VAL A 76 -2.22 -5.78 14.56
CA VAL A 76 -0.81 -5.41 14.78
C VAL A 76 -0.58 -4.13 14.00
N ILE A 77 -0.26 -3.04 14.70
CA ILE A 77 0.05 -1.75 14.06
C ILE A 77 1.27 -1.97 13.17
N PRO A 78 1.14 -1.81 11.85
CA PRO A 78 2.21 -2.16 10.95
C PRO A 78 3.28 -1.04 10.96
N THR A 79 4.55 -1.43 10.94
CA THR A 79 5.67 -0.51 10.80
C THR A 79 5.83 -0.04 9.35
N TRP A 80 6.72 0.93 9.10
CA TRP A 80 7.05 1.42 7.76
C TRP A 80 7.20 0.27 6.73
N PRO A 81 6.67 0.39 5.50
CA PRO A 81 6.06 1.55 4.84
C PRO A 81 4.56 1.78 5.17
N PHE A 82 4.02 1.07 6.15
CA PHE A 82 2.60 1.05 6.49
C PHE A 82 2.24 1.88 7.72
N ALA A 83 3.16 2.74 8.18
CA ALA A 83 2.97 3.65 9.32
C ALA A 83 1.87 4.67 8.98
N THR A 84 0.64 4.19 9.07
CA THR A 84 -0.58 4.88 8.73
C THR A 84 -1.38 4.97 10.02
N ALA A 85 -2.03 6.11 10.22
CA ALA A 85 -2.85 6.35 11.40
C ALA A 85 -4.29 6.40 10.94
N TRP A 86 -4.88 5.22 10.71
CA TRP A 86 -6.25 5.15 10.25
C TRP A 86 -7.19 5.62 11.36
N ARG A 87 -7.99 6.62 11.01
CA ARG A 87 -9.08 7.13 11.82
C ARG A 87 -10.37 6.60 11.24
N PHE A 88 -11.17 5.99 12.10
CA PHE A 88 -12.48 5.49 11.73
C PHE A 88 -13.51 6.54 12.09
N VAL A 89 -14.14 7.10 11.07
CA VAL A 89 -15.18 8.11 11.21
C VAL A 89 -16.51 7.43 10.83
N PRO A 90 -17.42 7.21 11.79
CA PRO A 90 -18.77 6.80 11.43
C PRO A 90 -19.42 7.92 10.61
N ASP A 91 -20.13 7.56 9.54
CA ASP A 91 -20.82 8.56 8.74
C ASP A 91 -21.95 9.19 9.58
N PRO A 92 -21.98 10.53 9.73
CA PRO A 92 -23.00 11.19 10.53
C PRO A 92 -24.42 11.06 9.94
N PHE A 93 -24.55 10.74 8.66
CA PHE A 93 -25.84 10.60 7.97
C PHE A 93 -26.29 9.14 7.83
N TYR A 94 -25.36 8.18 7.90
CA TYR A 94 -25.64 6.76 7.74
C TYR A 94 -24.98 5.94 8.85
N THR A 95 -25.77 5.47 9.82
CA THR A 95 -25.31 4.71 11.00
C THR A 95 -24.57 3.42 10.67
N GLU A 96 -24.77 2.87 9.46
CA GLU A 96 -24.13 1.65 8.98
C GLU A 96 -22.93 1.91 8.06
N GLN A 97 -22.62 3.18 7.77
CA GLN A 97 -21.46 3.55 6.96
C GLN A 97 -20.26 3.90 7.83
N LEU A 98 -19.13 3.30 7.51
CA LEU A 98 -17.86 3.58 8.17
C LEU A 98 -16.86 4.08 7.13
N LEU A 99 -16.33 5.27 7.38
CA LEU A 99 -15.25 5.86 6.61
C LEU A 99 -13.94 5.66 7.35
N MET A 100 -12.91 5.25 6.64
CA MET A 100 -11.53 5.18 7.11
C MET A 100 -10.74 6.31 6.49
N ARG A 101 -10.14 7.15 7.32
CA ARG A 101 -9.32 8.28 6.87
C ARG A 101 -7.88 8.11 7.32
N THR A 102 -6.95 8.40 6.43
CA THR A 102 -5.52 8.45 6.78
C THR A 102 -4.82 9.51 5.94
N GLN A 103 -3.67 9.99 6.42
CA GLN A 103 -2.80 10.89 5.68
C GLN A 103 -1.65 10.08 5.07
N LEU A 104 -1.61 10.00 3.74
CA LEU A 104 -0.55 9.33 2.99
C LEU A 104 0.42 10.38 2.44
N LYS A 105 1.54 10.58 3.15
CA LYS A 105 2.61 11.46 2.68
C LYS A 105 3.56 10.70 1.76
N GLY A 106 3.75 11.22 0.55
CA GLY A 106 4.74 10.67 -0.41
C GLY A 106 4.34 9.35 -1.07
N VAL A 107 3.06 8.97 -0.97
CA VAL A 107 2.52 7.72 -1.52
C VAL A 107 1.36 8.05 -2.44
N GLN A 108 1.36 7.52 -3.68
CA GLN A 108 0.20 7.63 -4.56
C GLN A 108 -0.87 6.60 -4.18
N PRO A 109 -2.05 7.01 -3.67
CA PRO A 109 -3.08 6.08 -3.20
C PRO A 109 -3.60 5.18 -4.31
N LYS A 110 -3.70 5.71 -5.53
CA LYS A 110 -4.13 4.96 -6.73
C LYS A 110 -3.20 3.78 -7.05
N LEU A 111 -1.90 3.91 -6.77
CA LEU A 111 -0.96 2.81 -6.94
C LEU A 111 -1.13 1.77 -5.84
N MET A 112 -1.43 2.17 -4.60
CA MET A 112 -1.49 1.25 -3.45
C MET A 112 -2.84 0.55 -3.26
N LEU A 113 -3.95 1.26 -3.47
CA LEU A 113 -5.31 0.75 -3.29
C LEU A 113 -5.84 0.02 -4.53
N GLY A 114 -5.25 0.29 -5.69
CA GLY A 114 -5.77 -0.16 -6.98
C GLY A 114 -7.11 0.50 -7.30
N GLN A 115 -7.81 -0.01 -8.32
CA GLN A 115 -9.10 0.55 -8.76
C GLN A 115 -10.33 -0.11 -8.09
N HIS A 116 -10.11 -1.08 -7.19
CA HIS A 116 -11.17 -1.97 -6.71
C HIS A 116 -11.86 -1.48 -5.43
N LEU A 117 -11.25 -0.55 -4.70
CA LEU A 117 -11.85 0.05 -3.51
C LEU A 117 -12.30 1.47 -3.85
N PRO A 118 -13.55 1.85 -3.54
CA PRO A 118 -13.97 3.25 -3.66
C PRO A 118 -13.22 4.07 -2.61
N PHE A 119 -12.25 4.86 -3.08
CA PHE A 119 -11.49 5.79 -2.27
C PHE A 119 -11.62 7.20 -2.82
N GLU A 120 -11.73 8.18 -1.93
CA GLU A 120 -11.66 9.59 -2.24
C GLU A 120 -10.30 10.12 -1.75
N GLN A 121 -9.64 10.90 -2.60
CA GLN A 121 -8.37 11.54 -2.26
C GLN A 121 -8.55 13.06 -2.28
N GLN A 122 -8.26 13.70 -1.16
CA GLN A 122 -8.23 15.15 -1.03
C GLN A 122 -6.82 15.57 -0.57
N GLY A 123 -5.97 15.91 -1.53
CA GLY A 123 -4.55 16.17 -1.27
C GLY A 123 -3.83 14.90 -0.79
N ASP A 124 -3.23 14.96 0.39
CA ASP A 124 -2.57 13.82 1.05
C ASP A 124 -3.53 12.98 1.89
N GLU A 125 -4.78 13.42 2.07
CA GLU A 125 -5.78 12.67 2.83
C GLU A 125 -6.53 11.68 1.92
N VAL A 126 -6.63 10.45 2.40
CA VAL A 126 -7.36 9.38 1.71
C VAL A 126 -8.47 8.88 2.59
N THR A 127 -9.68 8.88 2.03
CA THR A 127 -10.89 8.35 2.65
C THR A 127 -11.31 7.09 1.92
N ILE A 128 -11.47 5.98 2.63
CA ILE A 128 -11.95 4.70 2.12
C ILE A 128 -13.29 4.39 2.77
N ARG A 129 -14.28 3.99 1.97
CA ARG A 129 -15.55 3.46 2.50
C ARG A 129 -15.37 1.98 2.85
N VAL A 130 -15.63 1.62 4.10
CA VAL A 130 -15.29 0.30 4.68
C VAL A 130 -16.52 -0.56 4.90
N MET A 131 -17.62 0.07 5.30
CA MET A 131 -18.91 -0.57 5.54
C MET A 131 -20.05 0.33 5.04
N GLY A 132 -21.18 -0.31 4.74
CA GLY A 132 -22.40 0.28 4.19
C GLY A 132 -22.57 0.01 2.70
N THR A 133 -23.83 -0.19 2.27
CA THR A 133 -24.19 -0.34 0.86
C THR A 133 -23.97 0.96 0.08
N PRO A 134 -23.64 0.89 -1.22
CA PRO A 134 -23.43 2.05 -2.08
C PRO A 134 -24.63 3.01 -2.08
#